data_AF-A0A6G1G7P5-F1
#
_entry.id   AF-A0A6G1G7P5-F1
#
_cell.length_a   1.000
_cell.length_b   1.000
_cell.length_c   1.000
_cell.angle_alpha   90.00
_cell.angle_beta   90.00
_cell.angle_gamma   90.00
#
_symmetry.space_group_name_H-M   'P 1'
#
loop_
_entity.id
_entity.type
_entity.pdbx_description
1 polymer ?
#
loop_
_entity_poly.entity_id
_entity_poly.type
_entity_poly.pdbx_seq_one_letter_code
_entity_poly.pdbx_strand_id
1 'polypeptide(L)' 'MATKGVRGDDSFWCNCCFHDIYGPRFHCTVCNDFDLCLMCNVTAEDMHPCHDLQVVEQKHGEKPV' A
#
# COMPACT_ATOMS: atom_id res chain seq x y z
N MET A 1 -9.55 9.68 -32.16
CA MET A 1 -8.56 8.65 -31.78
C MET A 1 -8.57 8.58 -30.27
N ALA A 2 -8.76 7.38 -29.69
CA ALA A 2 -9.11 7.18 -28.28
C ALA A 2 -8.08 7.81 -27.32
N THR A 3 -8.52 8.75 -26.49
CA THR A 3 -7.74 9.24 -25.34
C THR A 3 -7.61 8.07 -24.38
N LYS A 4 -6.44 7.40 -24.37
CA LYS A 4 -6.11 6.39 -23.37
C LYS A 4 -6.32 7.04 -22.00
N GLY A 5 -7.41 6.68 -21.34
CA GLY A 5 -7.59 6.93 -19.92
C GLY A 5 -6.49 6.18 -19.20
N VAL A 6 -5.38 6.88 -18.95
CA VAL A 6 -4.35 6.41 -18.03
C VAL A 6 -5.03 6.40 -16.67
N ARG A 7 -5.43 5.22 -16.22
CA ARG A 7 -5.73 4.98 -14.81
C ARG A 7 -4.47 5.42 -14.07
N GLY A 8 -4.60 6.39 -13.16
CA GLY A 8 -3.47 6.92 -12.42
C GLY A 8 -2.72 5.77 -11.75
N ASP A 9 -1.48 5.56 -12.18
CA ASP A 9 -0.56 4.54 -11.68
C ASP A 9 0.05 5.02 -10.34
N ASP A 10 -0.80 5.38 -9.40
CA ASP A 10 -0.44 5.84 -8.04
C ASP A 10 -1.47 5.30 -7.03
N SER A 11 -2.04 4.12 -7.31
CA SER A 11 -2.96 3.43 -6.42
C SER A 11 -2.23 2.25 -5.78
N PHE A 12 -2.05 2.33 -4.47
CA PHE A 12 -1.46 1.25 -3.69
C PHE A 12 -2.58 0.31 -3.25
N TRP A 13 -2.38 -0.99 -3.40
CA TRP A 13 -3.33 -2.01 -2.99
C TRP A 13 -2.88 -2.74 -1.74
N CYS A 14 -3.83 -3.26 -0.97
CA CYS A 14 -3.55 -4.13 0.15
C CYS A 14 -3.25 -5.54 -0.35
N ASN A 15 -2.11 -6.12 0.04
CA ASN A 15 -1.74 -7.50 -0.31
C ASN A 15 -2.63 -8.54 0.40
N CYS A 16 -3.32 -8.15 1.48
CA CYS A 16 -4.19 -9.04 2.25
C CYS A 16 -5.64 -9.04 1.76
N CYS A 17 -6.22 -7.88 1.42
CA CYS A 17 -7.62 -7.78 0.99
C CYS A 17 -7.80 -7.38 -0.49
N PHE A 18 -6.70 -7.20 -1.24
CA PHE A 18 -6.66 -6.84 -2.66
C PHE A 18 -7.51 -5.61 -3.03
N HIS A 19 -7.70 -4.72 -2.05
CA HIS A 19 -8.46 -3.49 -2.20
C HIS A 19 -7.52 -2.29 -2.21
N ASP A 20 -7.92 -1.22 -2.88
CA ASP A 20 -7.18 0.04 -2.85
C ASP A 20 -7.08 0.57 -1.42
N ILE A 21 -5.88 1.00 -1.04
CA ILE A 21 -5.59 1.57 0.27
C ILE A 21 -5.91 3.05 0.22
N TYR A 22 -6.96 3.45 0.93
CA TYR A 22 -7.29 4.86 1.12
C TYR A 22 -6.84 5.29 2.53
N GLY A 23 -5.85 6.18 2.62
CA GLY A 23 -5.34 6.73 3.88
C GLY A 23 -3.99 6.13 4.30
N PRO A 24 -3.78 5.81 5.60
CA PRO A 24 -2.49 5.32 6.08
C PRO A 24 -2.21 3.92 5.51
N ARG A 25 -1.08 3.80 4.82
CA ARG A 25 -0.58 2.53 4.28
C ARG A 25 0.46 1.98 5.24
N PHE A 26 0.42 0.69 5.48
CA PHE A 26 1.39 -0.03 6.31
C PHE A 26 2.29 -0.82 5.38
N HIS A 27 3.52 -0.35 5.14
CA HIS A 27 4.48 -1.11 4.34
C HIS A 27 5.42 -1.88 5.25
N CYS A 28 5.73 -3.10 4.85
CA CYS A 28 6.76 -3.90 5.50
C CYS A 28 8.14 -3.36 5.10
N THR A 29 8.95 -2.96 6.07
CA THR A 29 10.32 -2.48 5.77
C THR A 29 11.29 -3.58 5.36
N VAL A 30 10.90 -4.84 5.54
CA VAL A 30 11.71 -6.02 5.21
C VAL A 30 11.29 -6.62 3.86
N CYS A 31 9.99 -6.58 3.54
CA CYS A 31 9.45 -7.12 2.28
C CYS A 31 9.25 -6.00 1.26
N ASN A 32 9.85 -6.15 0.10
CA ASN A 32 9.88 -5.12 -0.95
C ASN A 32 8.50 -4.73 -1.51
N ASP A 33 7.51 -5.62 -1.45
CA ASP A 33 6.19 -5.45 -2.09
C ASP A 33 5.02 -5.84 -1.17
N PHE A 34 5.17 -5.64 0.14
CA PHE A 34 4.13 -5.99 1.10
C PHE A 34 3.51 -4.77 1.77
N ASP A 35 2.33 -4.40 1.27
CA ASP A 35 1.54 -3.28 1.75
C ASP A 35 0.20 -3.75 2.33
N LEU A 36 -0.17 -3.17 3.47
CA LEU A 36 -1.44 -3.44 4.15
C LEU A 36 -2.22 -2.15 4.38
N CYS A 37 -3.54 -2.26 4.31
CA CYS A 37 -4.43 -1.18 4.72
C CYS A 37 -4.61 -1.15 6.24
N LEU A 38 -5.17 -0.04 6.74
CA LEU A 38 -5.55 0.09 8.15
C LEU A 38 -6.46 -1.04 8.66
N MET A 39 -7.26 -1.68 7.82
CA MET A 39 -8.09 -2.81 8.29
C MET A 39 -7.29 -4.10 8.42
N CYS A 40 -6.28 -4.32 7.57
CA CYS A 40 -5.48 -5.55 7.56
C CYS A 40 -4.24 -5.46 8.45
N ASN A 41 -3.85 -4.25 8.90
CA ASN A 41 -2.72 -4.08 9.81
C ASN A 41 -2.90 -4.88 11.12
N VAL A 42 -4.13 -4.98 11.63
CA VAL A 42 -4.41 -5.70 12.89
C VAL A 42 -4.17 -7.20 12.78
N THR A 43 -4.31 -7.77 11.59
CA THR A 43 -4.03 -9.19 11.32
C THR A 43 -2.59 -9.43 10.93
N ALA A 44 -1.79 -8.37 10.80
CA ALA A 44 -0.47 -8.47 10.22
C ALA A 44 0.55 -9.12 11.18
N GLU A 45 0.35 -8.97 12.48
CA GLU A 45 1.16 -9.65 13.50
C GLU A 45 0.95 -11.18 13.47
N ASP A 46 -0.23 -11.63 13.01
CA ASP A 46 -0.59 -13.05 12.89
C ASP A 46 -0.22 -13.63 11.51
N MET A 47 -0.46 -12.86 10.43
CA MET A 47 -0.24 -13.28 9.05
C MET A 47 1.19 -13.03 8.54
N HIS A 48 1.88 -12.07 9.15
CA HIS A 48 3.25 -11.70 8.81
C HIS A 48 4.12 -11.55 10.07
N PRO A 49 4.18 -12.58 10.94
CA PRO A 49 5.01 -12.56 12.13
C PRO A 49 6.47 -12.50 11.68
N CYS A 50 7.29 -11.67 12.37
CA CYS A 50 8.72 -11.43 12.18
C CYS A 50 9.10 -10.11 11.49
N HIS A 51 8.18 -9.41 10.82
CA HIS A 51 8.52 -8.12 10.21
C HIS A 51 7.69 -6.96 10.75
N ASP A 52 8.36 -5.85 11.02
CA ASP A 52 7.75 -4.62 11.49
C ASP A 52 7.11 -3.86 10.32
N LEU A 53 5.84 -3.51 10.49
CA LEU A 53 5.06 -2.76 9.50
C LEU A 53 5.07 -1.28 9.89
N GLN A 54 5.67 -0.47 9.02
CA GLN A 54 5.71 0.97 9.23
C GLN A 54 4.57 1.66 8.50
N VAL A 55 3.95 2.60 9.20
CA VAL A 55 3.00 3.52 8.60
C VAL A 55 3.76 4.44 7.65
N VAL A 56 3.50 4.30 6.37
CA VAL A 56 3.94 5.22 5.33
C VAL A 56 2.78 6.15 4.99
N GLU A 57 2.99 7.43 5.30
CA GLU A 57 2.08 8.50 4.92
C GLU A 57 2.21 8.74 3.42
N GLN A 58 1.19 8.36 2.67
CA GLN A 58 1.20 8.49 1.22
C GLN A 58 0.91 9.95 0.83
N LYS A 59 1.95 10.70 0.49
CA LYS A 59 1.82 12.00 -0.17
C LYS A 59 1.36 11.75 -1.60
N HIS A 60 0.05 11.87 -1.85
CA HIS A 60 -0.48 11.83 -3.21
C HIS A 60 0.23 12.90 -4.06
N GLY A 61 1.02 12.48 -5.05
CA GLY A 61 1.58 13.37 -6.08
C GLY A 61 3.04 13.83 -5.97
N GLU A 62 3.88 13.30 -5.07
CA GLU A 62 5.32 13.62 -5.07
C GLU A 62 6.09 12.65 -5.96
N LYS A 63 6.03 12.89 -7.27
CA LYS A 63 6.92 12.24 -8.25
C LYS A 63 8.37 12.52 -7.84
N PRO A 64 9.23 11.51 -7.59
CA PRO A 64 10.66 11.74 -7.39
C PRO A 64 11.22 12.47 -8.62
N VAL A 65 11.92 13.59 -8.39
CA VAL A 65 12.52 14.45 -9.42
C VAL A 65 13.60 13.73 -10.20
#